data_AF-A0A537Z792-F1
#
_entry.id   AF-A0A537Z792-F1
#
_cell.length_a   1.000
_cell.length_b   1.000
_cell.length_c   1.000
_cell.angle_alpha   90.00
_cell.angle_beta   90.00
_cell.angle_gamma   90.00
#
_symmetry.space_group_name_H-M   'P 1'
#
loop_
_entity.id
_entity.type
_entity.pdbx_description
1 polymer ?
#
loop_
_entity_poly.entity_id
_entity_poly.type
_entity_poly.pdbx_seq_one_letter_code
_entity_poly.pdbx_strand_id
1 'polypeptide(L)'
;MSDPIVEPVADLEAARDDWTRLADAAGSPFSTWEWASAWWRHLGGDRELLLRRCRAPDGRISAILPLYLAAERPLRVVRFVGHGPADQLAPVCAPEDRDHAARGLLAELSDGLAGWQAMIADRLPGEQGWPALLGGPVLDRKPSPALITEGRDWEEFLRSRSRNFREQARRRERKLASSYDLRYRLVDDPERLPADFDTLMRLHHARWGEDSRAFRPPRDAFHRDFAAAALERGWLRLWLLELDGRVAAAWLGYRFGGIEWYYQAGRDPALERDAVGFVLMAHTVRAALDDGVTEYRLLLGGEAYKDRFATADHGLETVVLAHGARGRAARAATSAAARMPAGIRRRLRDLAG
;
A
#
# COMPACT_ATOMS: atom_id res chain seq x y z
N MET A 1 -27.87 15.21 -7.12
CA MET A 1 -27.47 13.78 -7.00
C MET A 1 -28.13 13.26 -5.74
N SER A 2 -28.72 12.07 -5.77
CA SER A 2 -29.34 11.47 -4.58
C SER A 2 -28.28 11.13 -3.53
N ASP A 3 -28.67 11.23 -2.26
CA ASP A 3 -27.84 10.75 -1.16
C ASP A 3 -27.72 9.21 -1.20
N PRO A 4 -26.55 8.66 -0.84
CA PRO A 4 -26.32 7.22 -0.73
C PRO A 4 -27.18 6.60 0.38
N ILE A 5 -27.76 5.43 0.12
CA ILE A 5 -28.26 4.58 1.19
C ILE A 5 -27.07 3.79 1.73
N VAL A 6 -26.72 4.01 2.99
CA VAL A 6 -25.62 3.33 3.67
C VAL A 6 -26.17 2.22 4.54
N GLU A 7 -25.73 0.98 4.28
CA GLU A 7 -26.23 -0.21 4.97
C GLU A 7 -25.08 -0.91 5.71
N PRO A 8 -25.28 -1.35 6.97
CA PRO A 8 -24.32 -2.20 7.65
C PRO A 8 -24.22 -3.58 6.98
N VAL A 9 -23.00 -4.11 6.96
CA VAL A 9 -22.73 -5.49 6.52
C VAL A 9 -22.22 -6.26 7.73
N ALA A 10 -22.75 -7.46 7.94
CA ALA A 10 -22.48 -8.27 9.13
C ALA A 10 -21.01 -8.65 9.28
N ASP A 11 -20.37 -9.05 8.19
CA ASP A 11 -18.98 -9.46 8.15
C ASP A 11 -18.37 -9.26 6.75
N LEU A 12 -17.08 -9.56 6.61
CA LEU A 12 -16.37 -9.40 5.34
C LEU A 12 -16.88 -10.36 4.27
N GLU A 13 -17.31 -11.58 4.63
CA GLU A 13 -17.75 -12.59 3.66
C GLU A 13 -19.06 -12.16 2.99
N ALA A 14 -19.99 -11.58 3.74
CA ALA A 14 -21.26 -11.07 3.23
C ALA A 14 -21.10 -9.92 2.21
N ALA A 15 -19.94 -9.26 2.16
CA ALA A 15 -19.62 -8.24 1.15
C ALA A 15 -18.75 -8.77 0.00
N ARG A 16 -18.31 -10.03 0.02
CA ARG A 16 -17.22 -10.52 -0.84
C ARG A 16 -17.43 -10.27 -2.32
N ASP A 17 -18.58 -10.67 -2.87
CA ASP A 17 -18.83 -10.57 -4.32
C ASP A 17 -18.87 -9.11 -4.80
N ASP A 18 -19.57 -8.24 -4.06
CA ASP A 18 -19.63 -6.80 -4.36
C ASP A 18 -18.26 -6.14 -4.20
N TRP A 19 -17.51 -6.53 -3.17
CA TRP A 19 -16.17 -6.03 -2.89
C TRP A 19 -15.19 -6.44 -3.98
N THR A 20 -15.16 -7.70 -4.39
CA THR A 20 -14.27 -8.18 -5.47
C THR A 20 -14.51 -7.37 -6.75
N ARG A 21 -15.77 -7.22 -7.17
CA ARG A 21 -16.12 -6.41 -8.36
C ARG A 21 -15.66 -4.96 -8.24
N LEU A 22 -15.87 -4.33 -7.09
CA LEU A 22 -15.48 -2.93 -6.87
C LEU A 22 -13.96 -2.76 -6.73
N ALA A 23 -13.25 -3.76 -6.20
CA ALA A 23 -11.80 -3.76 -6.11
C ALA A 23 -11.16 -3.85 -7.50
N ASP A 24 -11.70 -4.67 -8.41
CA ASP A 24 -11.24 -4.74 -9.80
C ASP A 24 -11.36 -3.38 -10.50
N ALA A 25 -12.48 -2.66 -10.28
CA ALA A 25 -12.67 -1.31 -10.79
C ALA A 25 -11.75 -0.27 -10.11
N ALA A 26 -11.46 -0.43 -8.82
CA ALA A 26 -10.57 0.45 -8.07
C ALA A 26 -9.09 0.28 -8.47
N GLY A 27 -8.70 -0.90 -8.98
CA GLY A 27 -7.39 -1.15 -9.57
C GLY A 27 -6.24 -1.24 -8.57
N SER A 28 -6.50 -1.53 -7.28
CA SER A 28 -5.45 -1.64 -6.26
C SER A 28 -5.50 -2.97 -5.49
N PRO A 29 -4.34 -3.61 -5.23
CA PRO A 29 -4.31 -4.80 -4.37
C PRO A 29 -4.77 -4.49 -2.94
N PHE A 30 -4.56 -3.26 -2.46
CA PHE A 30 -4.96 -2.83 -1.11
C PHE A 30 -6.46 -2.63 -0.94
N SER A 31 -7.21 -2.51 -2.04
CA SER A 31 -8.67 -2.47 -2.02
C SER A 31 -9.32 -3.83 -2.14
N THR A 32 -8.55 -4.92 -2.32
CA THR A 32 -9.11 -6.26 -2.50
C THR A 32 -9.73 -6.82 -1.23
N TRP A 33 -10.72 -7.69 -1.39
CA TRP A 33 -11.29 -8.43 -0.28
C TRP A 33 -10.23 -9.31 0.40
N GLU A 34 -9.33 -9.91 -0.38
CA GLU A 34 -8.25 -10.78 0.11
C GLU A 34 -7.32 -10.03 1.07
N TRP A 35 -6.95 -8.79 0.71
CA TRP A 35 -6.15 -7.92 1.56
C TRP A 35 -6.88 -7.60 2.87
N ALA A 36 -8.13 -7.16 2.78
CA ALA A 36 -8.92 -6.78 3.94
C ALA A 36 -9.22 -7.97 4.86
N SER A 37 -9.52 -9.13 4.29
CA SER A 37 -9.80 -10.38 5.00
C SER A 37 -8.56 -10.91 5.73
N ALA A 38 -7.40 -10.96 5.06
CA ALA A 38 -6.14 -11.29 5.72
C ALA A 38 -5.82 -10.28 6.83
N TRP A 39 -5.99 -8.97 6.57
CA TRP A 39 -5.74 -7.95 7.58
C TRP A 39 -6.65 -8.13 8.80
N TRP A 40 -7.94 -8.40 8.58
CA TRP A 40 -8.91 -8.55 9.66
C TRP A 40 -8.58 -9.77 10.53
N ARG A 41 -8.26 -10.92 9.89
CA ARG A 41 -7.89 -12.16 10.58
C ARG A 41 -6.67 -12.00 11.50
N HIS A 42 -5.63 -11.29 11.05
CA HIS A 42 -4.35 -11.24 11.78
C HIS A 42 -4.14 -9.96 12.60
N LEU A 43 -4.73 -8.83 12.19
CA LEU A 43 -4.46 -7.51 12.76
C LEU A 43 -5.70 -6.83 13.36
N GLY A 44 -6.91 -7.35 13.06
CA GLY A 44 -8.17 -6.87 13.61
C GLY A 44 -8.21 -7.04 15.13
N GLY A 45 -7.91 -8.24 15.63
CA GLY A 45 -8.06 -8.59 17.05
C GLY A 45 -9.52 -8.49 17.49
N ASP A 46 -9.76 -8.10 18.74
CA ASP A 46 -11.12 -7.94 19.30
C ASP A 46 -11.79 -6.61 18.93
N ARG A 47 -11.35 -5.94 17.86
CA ARG A 47 -11.86 -4.63 17.47
C ARG A 47 -13.19 -4.73 16.75
N GLU A 48 -14.03 -3.71 16.93
CA GLU A 48 -15.34 -3.61 16.29
C GLU A 48 -15.20 -3.34 14.78
N LEU A 49 -15.75 -4.24 13.96
CA LEU A 49 -15.90 -4.02 12.53
C LEU A 49 -17.06 -3.07 12.27
N LEU A 50 -16.82 -2.04 11.45
CA LEU A 50 -17.83 -1.04 11.07
C LEU A 50 -18.06 -1.06 9.56
N LEU A 51 -18.13 -2.26 8.96
CA LEU A 51 -18.26 -2.44 7.52
C LEU A 51 -19.60 -1.89 7.03
N ARG A 52 -19.55 -1.08 5.97
CA ARG A 52 -20.74 -0.56 5.28
C ARG A 52 -20.66 -0.80 3.78
N ARG A 53 -21.83 -0.82 3.15
CA ARG A 53 -21.98 -0.70 1.70
C ARG A 53 -22.84 0.52 1.35
N CYS A 54 -22.49 1.20 0.27
CA CYS A 54 -23.29 2.27 -0.30
C CYS A 54 -24.10 1.72 -1.47
N ARG A 55 -25.40 1.95 -1.45
CA ARG A 55 -26.32 1.61 -2.54
C ARG A 55 -26.71 2.86 -3.32
N ALA A 56 -26.50 2.82 -4.62
CA ALA A 56 -26.95 3.84 -5.54
C ALA A 56 -28.47 3.77 -5.79
N PRO A 57 -29.11 4.84 -6.30
CA PRO A 57 -30.57 4.87 -6.52
C PRO A 57 -31.09 3.81 -7.48
N ASP A 58 -30.24 3.31 -8.37
CA ASP A 58 -30.52 2.21 -9.30
C ASP A 58 -30.47 0.82 -8.63
N GLY A 59 -30.19 0.77 -7.32
CA GLY A 59 -30.08 -0.45 -6.52
C GLY A 59 -28.70 -1.09 -6.52
N ARG A 60 -27.75 -0.62 -7.34
CA ARG A 60 -26.39 -1.15 -7.43
C ARG A 60 -25.56 -0.80 -6.18
N ILE A 61 -24.71 -1.72 -5.72
CA ILE A 61 -23.70 -1.39 -4.72
C ILE A 61 -22.55 -0.62 -5.39
N SER A 62 -22.41 0.65 -5.03
CA SER A 62 -21.47 1.61 -5.61
C SER A 62 -20.16 1.72 -4.83
N ALA A 63 -20.18 1.37 -3.54
CA ALA A 63 -18.98 1.40 -2.71
C ALA A 63 -19.05 0.43 -1.53
N ILE A 64 -17.89 -0.04 -1.09
CA ILE A 64 -17.68 -0.62 0.24
C ILE A 64 -16.89 0.38 1.08
N LEU A 65 -17.31 0.59 2.33
CA LEU A 65 -16.59 1.39 3.32
C LEU A 65 -16.00 0.42 4.35
N PRO A 66 -14.74 -0.01 4.18
CA PRO A 66 -14.12 -1.00 5.05
C PRO A 66 -13.61 -0.32 6.32
N LEU A 67 -14.52 0.01 7.25
CA LEU A 67 -14.20 0.75 8.47
C LEU A 67 -14.09 -0.18 9.68
N TYR A 68 -13.33 0.26 10.69
CA TYR A 68 -13.30 -0.38 12.00
C TYR A 68 -13.00 0.63 13.10
N LEU A 69 -13.31 0.23 14.33
CA LEU A 69 -12.99 1.01 15.51
C LEU A 69 -11.56 0.73 15.99
N ALA A 70 -10.66 1.68 15.76
CA ALA A 70 -9.24 1.50 16.02
C ALA A 70 -8.85 1.73 17.48
N ALA A 71 -9.57 2.60 18.18
CA ALA A 71 -9.39 2.90 19.59
C ALA A 71 -10.71 3.43 20.16
N GLU A 72 -10.96 3.18 21.45
CA GLU A 72 -12.12 3.71 22.19
C GLU A 72 -11.76 4.78 23.21
N ARG A 73 -10.52 4.76 23.71
CA ARG A 73 -10.02 5.69 24.73
C ARG A 73 -8.61 6.17 24.39
N PRO A 74 -8.28 7.45 24.68
CA PRO A 74 -9.16 8.49 25.22
C PRO A 74 -10.18 9.03 24.21
N LEU A 75 -10.07 8.64 22.93
CA LEU A 75 -10.99 8.99 21.86
C LEU A 75 -11.42 7.72 21.12
N ARG A 76 -12.67 7.71 20.65
CA ARG A 76 -13.24 6.75 19.74
C ARG A 76 -12.80 7.10 18.31
N VAL A 77 -11.83 6.35 17.78
CA VAL A 77 -11.15 6.63 16.51
C VAL A 77 -11.51 5.59 15.45
N VAL A 78 -12.04 6.06 14.32
CA VAL A 78 -12.40 5.24 13.16
C VAL A 78 -11.27 5.26 12.12
N ARG A 79 -10.99 4.11 11.51
CA ARG A 79 -9.99 3.95 10.43
C ARG A 79 -10.47 2.97 9.38
N PHE A 80 -9.80 2.97 8.22
CA PHE A 80 -9.97 1.92 7.22
C PHE A 80 -9.24 0.64 7.62
N VAL A 81 -9.91 -0.50 7.44
CA VAL A 81 -9.30 -1.85 7.45
C VAL A 81 -8.13 -1.84 6.47
N GLY A 82 -7.00 -2.42 6.87
CA GLY A 82 -5.73 -2.29 6.15
C GLY A 82 -4.76 -1.28 6.76
N HIS A 83 -5.21 -0.45 7.72
CA HIS A 83 -4.38 0.57 8.37
C HIS A 83 -3.06 -0.01 8.89
N GLY A 84 -1.95 0.69 8.61
CA GLY A 84 -0.61 0.28 8.99
C GLY A 84 0.14 -0.32 7.81
N PRO A 85 -0.10 -1.58 7.40
CA PRO A 85 0.60 -2.20 6.27
C PRO A 85 0.21 -1.67 4.88
N ALA A 86 -1.02 -1.20 4.64
CA ALA A 86 -1.45 -0.82 3.29
C ALA A 86 -0.88 0.54 2.87
N ASP A 87 -0.24 0.64 1.72
CA ASP A 87 0.38 1.90 1.28
C ASP A 87 -0.64 2.92 0.77
N GLN A 88 -1.84 2.47 0.39
CA GLN A 88 -2.97 3.35 0.15
C GLN A 88 -4.28 2.71 0.62
N LEU A 89 -5.19 3.52 1.15
CA LEU A 89 -6.53 3.10 1.61
C LEU A 89 -7.56 4.18 1.32
N ALA A 90 -8.74 3.74 0.88
CA ALA A 90 -9.89 4.58 0.58
C ALA A 90 -11.16 3.72 0.63
N PRO A 91 -12.37 4.33 0.52
CA PRO A 91 -13.55 3.59 0.09
C PRO A 91 -13.29 2.78 -1.18
N VAL A 92 -13.75 1.53 -1.21
CA VAL A 92 -13.58 0.65 -2.37
C VAL A 92 -14.73 0.90 -3.33
N CYS A 93 -14.45 1.58 -4.44
CA CYS A 93 -15.44 2.00 -5.42
C CYS A 93 -14.81 2.18 -6.80
N ALA A 94 -15.65 2.19 -7.84
CA ALA A 94 -15.23 2.58 -9.18
C ALA A 94 -14.87 4.09 -9.23
N PRO A 95 -13.97 4.54 -10.13
CA PRO A 95 -13.59 5.95 -10.23
C PRO A 95 -14.75 6.93 -10.34
N GLU A 96 -15.80 6.57 -11.09
CA GLU A 96 -17.01 7.35 -11.30
C GLU A 96 -17.92 7.43 -10.06
N ASP A 97 -17.78 6.49 -9.12
CA ASP A 97 -18.59 6.41 -7.90
C ASP A 97 -17.92 7.08 -6.69
N ARG A 98 -16.72 7.66 -6.83
CA ARG A 98 -15.96 8.27 -5.71
C ARG A 98 -16.75 9.33 -4.95
N ASP A 99 -17.44 10.22 -5.66
CA ASP A 99 -18.28 11.26 -5.04
C ASP A 99 -19.41 10.63 -4.21
N HIS A 100 -19.99 9.55 -4.71
CA HIS A 100 -21.05 8.81 -4.04
C HIS A 100 -20.51 8.08 -2.81
N ALA A 101 -19.34 7.45 -2.91
CA ALA A 101 -18.65 6.80 -1.81
C ALA A 101 -18.26 7.79 -0.69
N ALA A 102 -17.76 8.97 -1.05
CA ALA A 102 -17.42 10.02 -0.11
C ALA A 102 -18.64 10.53 0.65
N ARG A 103 -19.76 10.79 -0.04
CA ARG A 103 -21.03 11.15 0.62
C ARG A 103 -21.49 10.04 1.56
N GLY A 104 -21.33 8.77 1.18
CA GLY A 104 -21.72 7.63 2.02
C GLY A 104 -20.89 7.55 3.30
N LEU A 105 -19.59 7.79 3.18
CA LEU A 105 -18.71 7.88 4.34
C LEU A 105 -19.09 9.05 5.26
N LEU A 106 -19.37 10.23 4.70
CA LEU A 106 -19.78 11.40 5.48
C LEU A 106 -21.14 11.19 6.16
N ALA A 107 -22.09 10.51 5.51
CA ALA A 107 -23.38 10.16 6.08
C ALA A 107 -23.23 9.17 7.24
N GLU A 108 -22.42 8.11 7.07
CA GLU A 108 -22.11 7.16 8.14
C GLU A 108 -21.48 7.85 9.35
N LEU A 109 -20.55 8.78 9.11
CA LEU A 109 -19.92 9.57 10.17
C LEU A 109 -20.87 10.60 10.80
N SER A 110 -21.91 11.06 10.11
CA SER A 110 -22.83 12.06 10.68
C SER A 110 -23.91 11.40 11.54
N ASP A 111 -24.54 10.36 10.99
CA ASP A 111 -25.77 9.79 11.55
C ASP A 111 -25.63 8.30 11.91
N GLY A 112 -24.75 7.56 11.22
CA GLY A 112 -24.62 6.10 11.36
C GLY A 112 -23.76 5.64 12.55
N LEU A 113 -22.76 6.42 12.95
CA LEU A 113 -21.83 6.08 14.03
C LEU A 113 -22.07 6.94 15.27
N ALA A 114 -22.61 6.33 16.32
CA ALA A 114 -22.76 7.00 17.60
C ALA A 114 -21.42 7.22 18.31
N GLY A 115 -21.15 8.44 18.75
CA GLY A 115 -20.09 8.72 19.73
C GLY A 115 -18.64 8.53 19.25
N TRP A 116 -18.37 8.49 17.94
CA TRP A 116 -16.99 8.66 17.44
C TRP A 116 -16.51 10.10 17.68
N GLN A 117 -15.19 10.32 17.74
CA GLN A 117 -14.62 11.66 17.85
C GLN A 117 -13.61 11.99 16.75
N ALA A 118 -12.93 10.99 16.18
CA ALA A 118 -12.05 11.21 15.04
C ALA A 118 -12.16 10.07 14.03
N MET A 119 -12.09 10.41 12.75
CA MET A 119 -11.72 9.46 11.69
C MET A 119 -10.38 9.88 11.13
N ILE A 120 -9.47 8.91 11.02
CA ILE A 120 -8.18 9.11 10.34
C ILE A 120 -8.22 8.29 9.05
N ALA A 121 -8.35 8.99 7.94
CA ALA A 121 -8.22 8.42 6.61
C ALA A 121 -6.74 8.47 6.21
N ASP A 122 -5.99 7.46 6.65
CA ASP A 122 -4.54 7.33 6.43
C ASP A 122 -4.22 6.97 4.96
N ARG A 123 -3.31 7.73 4.33
CA ARG A 123 -2.75 7.43 3.00
C ARG A 123 -3.83 7.23 1.92
N LEU A 124 -4.73 8.19 1.78
CA LEU A 124 -5.60 8.29 0.62
C LEU A 124 -4.75 8.49 -0.65
N PRO A 125 -5.07 7.85 -1.78
CA PRO A 125 -4.40 8.09 -3.06
C PRO A 125 -4.53 9.57 -3.47
N GLY A 126 -3.41 10.27 -3.65
CA GLY A 126 -3.39 11.72 -3.87
C GLY A 126 -4.00 12.15 -5.21
N GLU A 127 -3.94 11.28 -6.22
CA GLU A 127 -4.53 11.50 -7.54
C GLU A 127 -6.06 11.39 -7.57
N GLN A 128 -6.68 10.94 -6.47
CA GLN A 128 -8.13 10.67 -6.41
C GLN A 128 -8.94 11.79 -5.75
N GLY A 129 -8.29 12.87 -5.27
CA GLY A 129 -9.00 14.07 -4.79
C GLY A 129 -9.79 13.91 -3.49
N TRP A 130 -9.56 12.84 -2.72
CA TRP A 130 -10.30 12.53 -1.49
C TRP A 130 -10.38 13.67 -0.47
N PRO A 131 -9.36 14.50 -0.21
CA PRO A 131 -9.51 15.59 0.75
C PRO A 131 -10.60 16.60 0.38
N ALA A 132 -10.77 16.90 -0.91
CA ALA A 132 -11.82 17.79 -1.38
C ALA A 132 -13.20 17.14 -1.18
N LEU A 133 -13.32 15.84 -1.47
CA LEU A 133 -14.56 15.08 -1.31
C LEU A 133 -14.99 14.94 0.15
N LEU A 134 -14.03 14.79 1.08
CA LEU A 134 -14.29 14.62 2.50
C LEU A 134 -14.40 15.94 3.28
N GLY A 135 -13.95 17.06 2.70
CA GLY A 135 -13.99 18.38 3.34
C GLY A 135 -13.13 18.52 4.61
N GLY A 136 -12.22 17.57 4.87
CA GLY A 136 -11.35 17.54 6.04
C GLY A 136 -9.96 18.12 5.77
N PRO A 137 -9.25 18.63 6.79
CA PRO A 137 -7.86 19.07 6.63
C PRO A 137 -6.93 17.89 6.33
N VAL A 138 -5.97 18.13 5.45
CA VAL A 138 -4.82 17.23 5.23
C VAL A 138 -3.80 17.43 6.35
N LEU A 139 -3.51 16.37 7.10
CA LEU A 139 -2.52 16.35 8.18
C LEU A 139 -1.11 16.00 7.71
N ASP A 140 -1.01 15.17 6.68
CA ASP A 140 0.25 14.65 6.19
C ASP A 140 0.18 14.40 4.68
N ARG A 141 1.30 14.62 4.01
CA ARG A 141 1.50 14.29 2.60
C ARG A 141 2.79 13.52 2.46
N LYS A 142 2.74 12.42 1.71
CA LYS A 142 3.92 11.59 1.47
C LYS A 142 4.08 11.34 -0.03
N PRO A 143 5.33 11.30 -0.53
CA PRO A 143 5.59 10.89 -1.90
C PRO A 143 5.18 9.42 -2.12
N SER A 144 4.68 9.14 -3.31
CA SER A 144 4.37 7.81 -3.84
C SER A 144 4.80 7.76 -5.31
N PRO A 145 6.11 7.60 -5.57
CA PRO A 145 6.64 7.66 -6.92
C PRO A 145 6.16 6.51 -7.79
N ALA A 146 6.00 6.77 -9.08
CA ALA A 146 5.60 5.78 -10.07
C ALA A 146 6.27 6.00 -11.42
N LEU A 147 6.39 4.93 -12.19
CA LEU A 147 6.75 4.94 -13.60
C LEU A 147 5.48 4.72 -14.42
N ILE A 148 5.06 5.74 -15.15
CA ILE A 148 4.07 5.62 -16.22
C ILE A 148 4.76 5.03 -17.44
N THR A 149 4.33 3.84 -17.87
CA THR A 149 5.07 3.08 -18.89
C THR A 149 4.90 3.70 -20.27
N GLU A 150 3.72 4.27 -20.56
CA GLU A 150 3.35 4.81 -21.87
C GLU A 150 3.45 3.75 -22.99
N GLY A 151 3.27 2.46 -22.64
CA GLY A 151 3.40 1.35 -23.58
C GLY A 151 4.84 1.08 -24.05
N ARG A 152 5.84 1.70 -23.42
CA ARG A 152 7.25 1.51 -23.75
C ARG A 152 7.76 0.15 -23.32
N ASP A 153 8.61 -0.44 -24.15
CA ASP A 153 9.48 -1.54 -23.71
C ASP A 153 10.68 -1.04 -22.88
N TRP A 154 11.47 -1.97 -22.35
CA TRP A 154 12.66 -1.67 -21.55
C TRP A 154 13.70 -0.80 -22.26
N GLU A 155 13.95 -1.04 -23.54
CA GLU A 155 14.94 -0.30 -24.32
C GLU A 155 14.47 1.13 -24.60
N GLU A 156 13.18 1.33 -24.87
CA GLU A 156 12.58 2.67 -24.99
C GLU A 156 12.60 3.43 -23.65
N PHE A 157 12.26 2.74 -22.56
CA PHE A 157 12.36 3.31 -21.23
C PHE A 157 13.79 3.76 -20.95
N LEU A 158 14.80 2.90 -21.17
CA LEU A 158 16.20 3.26 -21.00
C LEU A 158 16.57 4.50 -21.83
N ARG A 159 16.18 4.57 -23.11
CA ARG A 159 16.43 5.74 -23.98
C ARG A 159 15.90 7.04 -23.38
N SER A 160 14.78 7.01 -22.68
CA SER A 160 14.20 8.18 -21.98
C SER A 160 14.96 8.62 -20.73
N ARG A 161 15.85 7.77 -20.18
CA ARG A 161 16.60 8.04 -18.94
C ARG A 161 17.94 8.73 -19.21
N SER A 162 18.61 9.20 -18.16
CA SER A 162 19.95 9.79 -18.29
C SER A 162 20.99 8.79 -18.79
N ARG A 163 22.03 9.27 -19.49
CA ARG A 163 23.17 8.44 -19.93
C ARG A 163 23.78 7.63 -18.79
N ASN A 164 24.00 8.27 -17.64
CA ASN A 164 24.54 7.62 -16.44
C ASN A 164 23.62 6.50 -15.93
N PHE A 165 22.31 6.71 -15.91
CA PHE A 165 21.37 5.67 -15.49
C PHE A 165 21.44 4.45 -16.41
N ARG A 166 21.35 4.66 -17.73
CA ARG A 166 21.45 3.59 -18.73
C ARG A 166 22.73 2.78 -18.59
N GLU A 167 23.86 3.48 -18.48
CA GLU A 167 25.17 2.85 -18.31
C GLU A 167 25.22 2.03 -17.02
N GLN A 168 24.69 2.54 -15.90
CA GLN A 168 24.65 1.80 -14.64
C GLN A 168 23.75 0.56 -14.69
N ALA A 169 22.55 0.66 -15.27
CA ALA A 169 21.63 -0.47 -15.43
C ALA A 169 22.32 -1.62 -16.16
N ARG A 170 22.94 -1.34 -17.31
CA ARG A 170 23.62 -2.37 -18.11
C ARG A 170 24.93 -2.86 -17.48
N ARG A 171 25.75 -1.97 -16.94
CA ARG A 171 27.08 -2.32 -16.40
C ARG A 171 26.98 -3.17 -15.14
N ARG A 172 26.06 -2.84 -14.23
CA ARG A 172 25.94 -3.55 -12.93
C ARG A 172 25.44 -4.98 -13.11
N GLU A 173 24.44 -5.18 -13.96
CA GLU A 173 23.94 -6.51 -14.30
C GLU A 173 25.04 -7.35 -14.98
N ARG A 174 25.73 -6.79 -15.99
CA ARG A 174 26.87 -7.48 -16.65
C ARG A 174 28.00 -7.82 -15.68
N LYS A 175 28.32 -6.94 -14.73
CA LYS A 175 29.33 -7.21 -13.70
C LYS A 175 28.91 -8.40 -12.85
N LEU A 176 27.68 -8.41 -12.33
CA LEU A 176 27.16 -9.55 -11.54
C LEU A 176 27.23 -10.86 -12.33
N ALA A 177 26.72 -10.87 -13.56
CA ALA A 177 26.73 -12.06 -14.42
C ALA A 177 28.16 -12.56 -14.77
N SER A 178 29.16 -11.68 -14.75
CA SER A 178 30.56 -12.06 -14.97
C SER A 178 31.26 -12.61 -13.73
N SER A 179 30.72 -12.34 -12.54
CA SER A 179 31.32 -12.71 -11.25
C SER A 179 30.62 -13.88 -10.57
N TYR A 180 29.38 -14.18 -10.95
CA TYR A 180 28.51 -15.16 -10.31
C TYR A 180 27.63 -15.86 -11.36
N ASP A 181 27.13 -17.06 -11.04
CA ASP A 181 25.96 -17.63 -11.73
C ASP A 181 24.71 -16.83 -11.32
N LEU A 182 24.40 -15.78 -12.10
CA LEU A 182 23.27 -14.88 -11.87
C LEU A 182 21.97 -15.49 -12.42
N ARG A 183 20.98 -15.68 -11.54
CA ARG A 183 19.62 -16.09 -11.94
C ARG A 183 18.57 -15.18 -11.31
N TYR A 184 17.49 -14.96 -12.05
CA TYR A 184 16.29 -14.34 -11.54
C TYR A 184 15.18 -15.39 -11.51
N ARG A 185 14.47 -15.48 -10.38
CA ARG A 185 13.38 -16.43 -10.22
C ARG A 185 12.14 -15.70 -9.71
N LEU A 186 11.04 -15.81 -10.46
CA LEU A 186 9.72 -15.44 -9.99
C LEU A 186 9.15 -16.63 -9.23
N VAL A 187 8.62 -16.41 -8.03
CA VAL A 187 7.94 -17.45 -7.26
C VAL A 187 6.54 -17.67 -7.83
N ASP A 188 6.30 -18.89 -8.31
CA ASP A 188 5.06 -19.35 -8.93
C ASP A 188 4.53 -20.67 -8.32
N ASP A 189 5.27 -21.26 -7.38
CA ASP A 189 4.97 -22.54 -6.73
C ASP A 189 4.47 -22.33 -5.29
N PRO A 190 3.21 -22.71 -4.98
CA PRO A 190 2.66 -22.62 -3.63
C PRO A 190 3.46 -23.39 -2.57
N GLU A 191 4.10 -24.51 -2.93
CA GLU A 191 4.88 -25.31 -1.99
C GLU A 191 6.18 -24.61 -1.57
N ARG A 192 6.75 -23.78 -2.46
CA ARG A 192 7.99 -23.02 -2.19
C ARG A 192 7.74 -21.67 -1.54
N LEU A 193 6.54 -21.11 -1.71
CA LEU A 193 6.19 -19.78 -1.22
C LEU A 193 6.58 -19.57 0.27
N PRO A 194 6.30 -20.48 1.22
CA PRO A 194 6.68 -20.25 2.62
C PRO A 194 8.18 -20.01 2.83
N ALA A 195 9.03 -20.83 2.20
CA ALA A 195 10.48 -20.76 2.32
C ALA A 195 11.09 -19.54 1.60
N ASP A 196 10.54 -19.19 0.43
CA ASP A 196 10.95 -17.98 -0.30
C ASP A 196 10.52 -16.71 0.44
N PHE A 197 9.35 -16.72 1.08
CA PHE A 197 8.88 -15.62 1.94
C PHE A 197 9.75 -15.47 3.20
N ASP A 198 10.16 -16.57 3.83
CA ASP A 198 11.15 -16.55 4.94
C ASP A 198 12.46 -15.90 4.52
N THR A 199 12.90 -16.21 3.29
CA THR A 199 14.11 -15.62 2.72
C THR A 199 13.97 -14.12 2.51
N LEU A 200 12.84 -13.65 1.98
CA LEU A 200 12.55 -12.21 1.91
C LEU A 200 12.62 -11.56 3.29
N MET A 201 11.94 -12.12 4.30
CA MET A 201 11.91 -11.57 5.66
C MET A 201 13.31 -11.49 6.26
N ARG A 202 14.11 -12.56 6.14
CA ARG A 202 15.51 -12.59 6.60
C ARG A 202 16.35 -11.51 5.93
N LEU A 203 16.26 -11.38 4.60
CA LEU A 203 17.02 -10.37 3.84
C LEU A 203 16.53 -8.94 4.12
N HIS A 204 15.26 -8.77 4.47
CA HIS A 204 14.70 -7.49 4.88
C HIS A 204 15.26 -7.06 6.25
N HIS A 205 15.22 -7.96 7.24
CA HIS A 205 15.76 -7.70 8.58
C HIS A 205 17.27 -7.47 8.56
N ALA A 206 18.02 -8.23 7.74
CA ALA A 206 19.45 -8.00 7.56
C ALA A 206 19.76 -6.58 7.05
N ARG A 207 18.89 -6.03 6.18
CA ARG A 207 19.07 -4.68 5.61
C ARG A 207 18.64 -3.57 6.55
N TRP A 208 17.48 -3.71 7.18
CA TRP A 208 16.81 -2.62 7.93
C TRP A 208 16.97 -2.73 9.44
N GLY A 209 17.60 -3.80 9.91
CA GLY A 209 17.70 -4.15 11.32
C GLY A 209 16.40 -4.75 11.83
N GLU A 210 16.50 -5.35 13.00
CA GLU A 210 15.36 -5.98 13.66
C GLU A 210 14.21 -4.98 13.84
N ASP A 211 14.48 -3.71 14.15
CA ASP A 211 13.46 -2.67 14.46
C ASP A 211 12.46 -2.39 13.34
N SER A 212 12.67 -2.93 12.14
CA SER A 212 11.67 -2.90 11.08
C SER A 212 10.36 -3.55 11.54
N ARG A 213 9.27 -2.81 11.38
CA ARG A 213 7.91 -3.29 11.70
C ARG A 213 7.23 -4.01 10.55
N ALA A 214 7.87 -4.12 9.37
CA ALA A 214 7.26 -4.72 8.18
C ALA A 214 6.99 -6.21 8.40
N PHE A 215 7.98 -6.95 8.92
CA PHE A 215 7.93 -8.41 9.04
C PHE A 215 8.13 -8.87 10.48
N ARG A 216 7.21 -8.48 11.36
CA ARG A 216 7.16 -8.93 12.78
C ARG A 216 5.75 -9.40 13.13
N PRO A 217 5.58 -10.37 14.04
CA PRO A 217 4.26 -10.75 14.52
C PRO A 217 3.44 -9.57 15.04
N PRO A 218 2.13 -9.49 14.74
CA PRO A 218 1.35 -10.40 13.88
C PRO A 218 1.35 -10.06 12.36
N ARG A 219 2.17 -9.10 11.91
CA ARG A 219 2.18 -8.63 10.51
C ARG A 219 2.80 -9.61 9.52
N ASP A 220 3.75 -10.42 9.96
CA ASP A 220 4.32 -11.48 9.13
C ASP A 220 3.27 -12.53 8.74
N ALA A 221 2.43 -12.98 9.67
CA ALA A 221 1.31 -13.88 9.41
C ALA A 221 0.32 -13.27 8.39
N PHE A 222 -0.03 -11.99 8.58
CA PHE A 222 -0.80 -11.22 7.59
C PHE A 222 -0.16 -11.25 6.20
N HIS A 223 1.14 -10.96 6.11
CA HIS A 223 1.83 -10.90 4.82
C HIS A 223 1.90 -12.26 4.12
N ARG A 224 2.11 -13.35 4.86
CA ARG A 224 2.11 -14.72 4.31
C ARG A 224 0.76 -15.09 3.75
N ASP A 225 -0.29 -14.81 4.51
CA ASP A 225 -1.67 -15.11 4.14
C ASP A 225 -2.09 -14.34 2.88
N PHE A 226 -1.79 -13.04 2.81
CA PHE A 226 -2.05 -12.27 1.59
C PHE A 226 -1.16 -12.72 0.42
N ALA A 227 0.11 -13.08 0.65
CA ALA A 227 0.98 -13.57 -0.41
C ALA A 227 0.49 -14.89 -1.00
N ALA A 228 -0.05 -15.80 -0.18
CA ALA A 228 -0.66 -17.05 -0.64
C ALA A 228 -1.90 -16.76 -1.50
N ALA A 229 -2.82 -15.93 -1.02
CA ALA A 229 -4.00 -15.53 -1.79
C ALA A 229 -3.63 -14.79 -3.09
N ALA A 230 -2.59 -13.95 -3.06
CA ALA A 230 -2.08 -13.26 -4.25
C ALA A 230 -1.43 -14.22 -5.24
N LEU A 231 -0.77 -15.28 -4.78
CA LEU A 231 -0.19 -16.31 -5.66
C LEU A 231 -1.29 -17.09 -6.37
N GLU A 232 -2.29 -17.56 -5.63
CA GLU A 232 -3.44 -18.30 -6.17
C GLU A 232 -4.19 -17.51 -7.26
N ARG A 233 -4.19 -16.18 -7.16
CA ARG A 233 -4.85 -15.29 -8.13
C ARG A 233 -3.93 -14.78 -9.24
N GLY A 234 -2.67 -15.21 -9.26
CA GLY A 234 -1.67 -14.77 -10.24
C GLY A 234 -1.20 -13.32 -10.05
N TRP A 235 -1.47 -12.70 -8.90
CA TRP A 235 -1.10 -11.33 -8.56
C TRP A 235 0.32 -11.25 -7.97
N LEU A 236 0.82 -12.29 -7.33
CA LEU A 236 2.11 -12.24 -6.63
C LEU A 236 3.26 -11.95 -7.61
N ARG A 237 4.12 -11.00 -7.25
CA ARG A 237 5.41 -10.72 -7.91
C ARG A 237 6.53 -10.76 -6.89
N LEU A 238 6.80 -11.96 -6.38
CA LEU A 238 7.95 -12.22 -5.51
C LEU A 238 9.14 -12.67 -6.37
N TRP A 239 10.04 -11.73 -6.64
CA TRP A 239 11.25 -11.97 -7.41
C TRP A 239 12.45 -12.21 -6.50
N LEU A 240 13.27 -13.19 -6.86
CA LEU A 240 14.50 -13.55 -6.17
C LEU A 240 15.68 -13.41 -7.14
N LEU A 241 16.73 -12.74 -6.67
CA LEU A 241 18.02 -12.67 -7.35
C LEU A 241 18.95 -13.67 -6.68
N GLU A 242 19.36 -14.69 -7.42
CA GLU A 242 20.25 -15.75 -6.97
C GLU A 242 21.65 -15.54 -7.56
N LEU A 243 22.68 -15.72 -6.72
CA LEU A 243 24.09 -15.74 -7.10
C LEU A 243 24.69 -17.05 -6.58
N ASP A 244 25.23 -17.87 -7.48
CA ASP A 244 25.82 -19.18 -7.16
C ASP A 244 24.86 -20.08 -6.36
N GLY A 245 23.58 -20.07 -6.74
CA GLY A 245 22.51 -20.84 -6.08
C GLY A 245 22.04 -20.29 -4.73
N ARG A 246 22.50 -19.12 -4.31
CA ARG A 246 22.06 -18.45 -3.07
C ARG A 246 21.26 -17.19 -3.37
N VAL A 247 20.10 -17.03 -2.71
CA VAL A 247 19.30 -15.81 -2.82
C VAL A 247 20.02 -14.64 -2.14
N ALA A 248 20.43 -13.66 -2.94
CA ALA A 248 21.14 -12.45 -2.53
C ALA A 248 20.22 -11.23 -2.37
N ALA A 249 19.10 -11.19 -3.08
CA ALA A 249 18.08 -10.15 -2.94
C ALA A 249 16.68 -10.71 -3.24
N ALA A 250 15.68 -10.10 -2.62
CA ALA A 250 14.28 -10.44 -2.80
C ALA A 250 13.45 -9.16 -2.97
N TRP A 251 12.46 -9.21 -3.85
CA TRP A 251 11.57 -8.12 -4.20
C TRP A 251 10.13 -8.62 -4.21
N LEU A 252 9.34 -8.14 -3.27
CA LEU A 252 7.92 -8.43 -3.15
C LEU A 252 7.11 -7.29 -3.77
N GLY A 253 6.34 -7.62 -4.78
CA GLY A 253 5.30 -6.78 -5.32
C GLY A 253 4.04 -7.57 -5.66
N TYR A 254 3.05 -6.85 -6.19
CA TYR A 254 1.79 -7.42 -6.65
C TYR A 254 1.42 -6.80 -8.00
N ARG A 255 0.88 -7.59 -8.92
CA ARG A 255 0.32 -7.09 -10.19
C ARG A 255 -1.20 -7.20 -10.14
N PHE A 256 -1.86 -6.05 -10.27
CA PHE A 256 -3.31 -5.94 -10.17
C PHE A 256 -3.80 -4.77 -11.02
N GLY A 257 -4.90 -4.95 -11.76
CA GLY A 257 -5.48 -3.90 -12.61
C GLY A 257 -4.55 -3.35 -13.70
N GLY A 258 -3.62 -4.17 -14.21
CA GLY A 258 -2.61 -3.73 -15.18
C GLY A 258 -1.44 -2.92 -14.59
N ILE A 259 -1.39 -2.77 -13.27
CA ILE A 259 -0.37 -2.01 -12.54
C ILE A 259 0.50 -2.97 -11.73
N GLU A 260 1.82 -2.75 -11.72
CA GLU A 260 2.75 -3.43 -10.82
C GLU A 260 3.05 -2.58 -9.58
N TRP A 261 2.88 -3.17 -8.40
CA TRP A 261 2.96 -2.51 -7.09
C TRP A 261 4.15 -3.05 -6.33
N TYR A 262 5.26 -2.31 -6.25
CA TYR A 262 6.37 -2.67 -5.36
C TYR A 262 5.94 -2.50 -3.90
N TYR A 263 6.10 -3.55 -3.08
CA TYR A 263 5.64 -3.50 -1.69
C TYR A 263 6.77 -3.57 -0.66
N GLN A 264 7.62 -4.61 -0.72
CA GLN A 264 8.73 -4.79 0.22
C GLN A 264 9.94 -5.38 -0.50
N ALA A 265 11.13 -5.16 0.05
CA ALA A 265 12.34 -5.80 -0.45
C ALA A 265 13.32 -6.11 0.67
N GLY A 266 14.19 -7.07 0.40
CA GLY A 266 15.33 -7.45 1.22
C GLY A 266 16.57 -7.65 0.35
N ARG A 267 17.76 -7.43 0.92
CA ARG A 267 19.02 -7.76 0.25
C ARG A 267 20.10 -8.11 1.27
N ASP A 268 21.05 -8.92 0.85
CA ASP A 268 22.24 -9.20 1.63
C ASP A 268 23.10 -7.92 1.74
N PRO A 269 23.34 -7.39 2.95
CA PRO A 269 24.20 -6.23 3.15
C PRO A 269 25.66 -6.48 2.73
N ALA A 270 26.14 -7.73 2.79
CA ALA A 270 27.51 -8.08 2.39
C ALA A 270 27.75 -7.83 0.89
N LEU A 271 26.69 -7.85 0.08
CA LEU A 271 26.71 -7.64 -1.37
C LEU A 271 26.33 -6.20 -1.77
N GLU A 272 26.43 -5.24 -0.85
CA GLU A 272 26.13 -3.83 -1.14
C GLU A 272 26.95 -3.27 -2.31
N ARG A 273 28.24 -3.64 -2.39
CA ARG A 273 29.15 -3.20 -3.47
C ARG A 273 28.77 -3.76 -4.84
N ASP A 274 28.01 -4.85 -4.88
CA ASP A 274 27.54 -5.49 -6.11
C ASP A 274 26.14 -5.01 -6.53
N ALA A 275 25.53 -4.15 -5.73
CA ALA A 275 24.28 -3.45 -6.05
C ALA A 275 23.11 -4.39 -6.41
N VAL A 276 23.06 -5.57 -5.78
CA VAL A 276 22.05 -6.63 -6.03
C VAL A 276 20.61 -6.10 -5.96
N GLY A 277 20.31 -5.21 -5.01
CA GLY A 277 18.97 -4.62 -4.91
C GLY A 277 18.61 -3.69 -6.07
N PHE A 278 19.58 -2.95 -6.61
CA PHE A 278 19.35 -2.11 -7.80
C PHE A 278 19.19 -2.95 -9.06
N VAL A 279 20.00 -4.01 -9.20
CA VAL A 279 19.92 -4.91 -10.36
C VAL A 279 18.60 -5.69 -10.35
N LEU A 280 18.17 -6.18 -9.18
CA LEU A 280 16.86 -6.80 -9.04
C LEU A 280 15.72 -5.84 -9.37
N MET A 281 15.74 -4.60 -8.87
CA MET A 281 14.72 -3.61 -9.23
C MET A 281 14.71 -3.27 -10.73
N ALA A 282 15.89 -3.17 -11.37
CA ALA A 282 15.95 -2.96 -12.81
C ALA A 282 15.35 -4.15 -13.58
N HIS A 283 15.60 -5.37 -13.10
CA HIS A 283 15.01 -6.58 -13.65
C HIS A 283 13.48 -6.59 -13.51
N THR A 284 12.93 -6.25 -12.33
CA THR A 284 11.47 -6.24 -12.14
C THR A 284 10.78 -5.19 -13.00
N VAL A 285 11.38 -3.99 -13.14
CA VAL A 285 10.87 -2.98 -14.07
C VAL A 285 10.91 -3.46 -15.52
N ARG A 286 12.02 -4.08 -15.95
CA ARG A 286 12.12 -4.68 -17.29
C ARG A 286 11.02 -5.71 -17.53
N ALA A 287 10.88 -6.68 -16.63
CA ALA A 287 9.87 -7.72 -16.73
C ALA A 287 8.45 -7.15 -16.77
N ALA A 288 8.16 -6.12 -15.95
CA ALA A 288 6.85 -5.47 -15.96
C ALA A 288 6.55 -4.74 -17.28
N LEU A 289 7.54 -4.04 -17.86
CA LEU A 289 7.39 -3.40 -19.17
C LEU A 289 7.19 -4.44 -20.29
N ASP A 290 7.96 -5.52 -20.27
CA ASP A 290 7.85 -6.61 -21.25
C ASP A 290 6.48 -7.30 -21.16
N ASP A 291 5.90 -7.37 -19.95
CA ASP A 291 4.54 -7.87 -19.70
C ASP A 291 3.43 -6.85 -19.99
N GLY A 292 3.77 -5.65 -20.48
CA GLY A 292 2.80 -4.64 -20.92
C GLY A 292 2.04 -3.94 -19.80
N VAL A 293 2.60 -3.84 -18.59
CA VAL A 293 1.93 -3.07 -17.51
C VAL A 293 1.77 -1.61 -17.89
N THR A 294 0.68 -0.98 -17.48
CA THR A 294 0.41 0.46 -17.75
C THR A 294 1.19 1.36 -16.80
N GLU A 295 1.50 0.85 -15.61
CA GLU A 295 2.16 1.60 -14.55
C GLU A 295 2.97 0.67 -13.63
N TYR A 296 4.12 1.15 -13.16
CA TYR A 296 4.89 0.53 -12.08
C TYR A 296 4.97 1.50 -10.89
N ARG A 297 4.28 1.19 -9.80
CA ARG A 297 4.22 2.01 -8.59
C ARG A 297 5.28 1.58 -7.58
N LEU A 298 6.16 2.52 -7.22
CA LEU A 298 7.22 2.34 -6.21
C LEU A 298 6.72 2.63 -4.78
N LEU A 299 5.45 3.01 -4.65
CA LEU A 299 4.70 3.22 -3.42
C LEU A 299 5.37 4.13 -2.40
N LEU A 300 4.92 4.05 -1.15
CA LEU A 300 5.19 5.01 -0.10
C LEU A 300 6.69 5.24 0.11
N GLY A 301 7.09 6.51 0.09
CA GLY A 301 8.45 6.94 0.42
C GLY A 301 9.15 7.62 -0.76
N GLY A 302 10.04 8.55 -0.43
CA GLY A 302 10.81 9.35 -1.37
C GLY A 302 12.29 8.99 -1.33
N GLU A 303 12.61 7.70 -1.23
CA GLU A 303 13.99 7.25 -1.23
C GLU A 303 14.63 7.55 -2.59
N ALA A 304 15.80 8.20 -2.59
CA ALA A 304 16.49 8.66 -3.80
C ALA A 304 16.75 7.59 -4.88
N TYR A 305 16.68 6.30 -4.54
CA TYR A 305 16.81 5.23 -5.54
C TYR A 305 15.55 5.08 -6.41
N LYS A 306 14.36 5.43 -5.90
CA LYS A 306 13.07 5.38 -6.62
C LYS A 306 13.00 6.43 -7.72
N ASP A 307 13.50 7.64 -7.44
CA ASP A 307 13.53 8.79 -8.36
C ASP A 307 14.25 8.48 -9.68
N ARG A 308 15.16 7.50 -9.66
CA ARG A 308 15.90 7.06 -10.85
C ARG A 308 15.01 6.35 -11.88
N PHE A 309 13.90 5.78 -11.42
CA PHE A 309 12.94 5.03 -12.23
C PHE A 309 11.65 5.81 -12.45
N ALA A 310 11.22 6.57 -11.45
CA ALA A 310 9.96 7.30 -11.48
C ALA A 310 9.89 8.35 -12.62
N THR A 311 8.69 8.52 -13.14
CA THR A 311 8.29 9.59 -14.09
C THR A 311 7.12 10.41 -13.58
N ALA A 312 6.46 9.95 -12.52
CA ALA A 312 5.36 10.62 -11.83
C ALA A 312 5.48 10.41 -10.31
N ASP A 313 4.74 11.21 -9.54
CA ASP A 313 4.49 11.02 -8.12
C ASP A 313 3.02 11.31 -7.87
N HIS A 314 2.27 10.28 -7.48
CA HIS A 314 0.83 10.41 -7.20
C HIS A 314 0.57 11.01 -5.82
N GLY A 315 1.56 10.90 -4.92
CA GLY A 315 1.43 11.28 -3.54
C GLY A 315 0.40 10.46 -2.76
N LEU A 316 0.44 10.64 -1.45
CA LEU A 316 -0.52 10.07 -0.50
C LEU A 316 -0.90 11.16 0.50
N GLU A 317 -2.17 11.25 0.84
CA GLU A 317 -2.70 12.28 1.73
C GLU A 317 -3.39 11.65 2.94
N THR A 318 -3.14 12.18 4.13
CA THR A 318 -3.86 11.76 5.33
C THR A 318 -4.84 12.83 5.75
N VAL A 319 -6.13 12.50 5.80
CA VAL A 319 -7.22 13.41 6.18
C VAL A 319 -7.76 13.04 7.55
N VAL A 320 -8.06 14.04 8.38
CA VAL A 320 -8.72 13.82 9.67
C VAL A 320 -10.04 14.55 9.76
N LEU A 321 -11.09 13.77 9.94
CA LEU A 321 -12.44 14.25 10.27
C LEU A 321 -12.62 14.18 11.78
N ALA A 322 -13.37 15.13 12.34
CA ALA A 322 -13.54 15.25 13.78
C ALA A 322 -14.98 15.56 14.14
N HIS A 323 -15.47 14.90 15.18
CA HIS A 323 -16.82 15.08 15.72
C HIS A 323 -16.79 15.49 17.19
N GLY A 324 -17.74 16.34 17.59
CA GLY A 324 -17.82 16.91 18.92
C GLY A 324 -16.64 17.82 19.31
N ALA A 325 -16.71 18.41 20.51
CA ALA A 325 -15.68 19.34 20.98
C ALA A 325 -14.32 18.66 21.21
N ARG A 326 -14.34 17.45 21.80
CA ARG A 326 -13.12 16.67 22.09
C ARG A 326 -12.36 16.29 20.81
N GLY A 327 -13.07 15.79 19.79
CA GLY A 327 -12.48 15.46 18.50
C GLY A 327 -11.88 16.68 17.82
N ARG A 328 -12.59 17.82 17.81
CA ARG A 328 -12.08 19.07 17.24
C ARG A 328 -10.83 19.59 17.95
N ALA A 329 -10.79 19.50 19.28
CA ALA A 329 -9.61 19.87 20.08
C ALA A 329 -8.40 18.96 19.77
N ALA A 330 -8.62 17.65 19.71
CA ALA A 330 -7.56 16.69 19.37
C ALA A 330 -7.03 16.93 17.96
N ARG A 331 -7.91 17.14 16.96
CA ARG A 331 -7.51 17.49 15.59
C ARG A 331 -6.67 18.76 15.57
N ALA A 332 -7.09 19.82 16.26
CA ALA A 332 -6.34 21.07 16.32
C ALA A 332 -4.93 20.86 16.92
N ALA A 333 -4.82 20.09 18.00
CA ALA A 333 -3.54 19.75 18.61
C ALA A 333 -2.64 18.95 17.66
N THR A 334 -3.18 17.95 16.95
CA THR A 334 -2.41 17.16 15.97
C THR A 334 -1.99 18.01 14.77
N SER A 335 -2.86 18.86 14.23
CA SER A 335 -2.51 19.79 13.14
C SER A 335 -1.42 20.78 13.57
N ALA A 336 -1.50 21.31 14.80
CA ALA A 336 -0.47 22.18 15.35
C ALA A 336 0.85 21.42 15.50
N ALA A 337 0.84 20.21 16.09
CA ALA A 337 2.01 19.37 16.22
C ALA A 337 2.63 19.00 14.87
N ALA A 338 1.82 18.68 13.85
CA ALA A 338 2.29 18.32 12.51
C ALA A 338 3.06 19.46 11.84
N ARG A 339 2.67 20.72 12.11
CA ARG A 339 3.35 21.93 11.64
C ARG A 339 4.63 22.27 12.43
N MET A 340 4.87 21.62 13.57
CA MET A 340 6.07 21.84 14.36
C MET A 340 7.30 21.17 13.71
N PRO A 341 8.49 21.79 13.81
CA PRO A 341 9.75 21.17 13.42
C PRO A 341 9.91 19.74 14.00
N ALA A 342 10.52 18.84 13.23
CA ALA A 342 10.68 17.43 13.62
C ALA A 342 11.34 17.23 15.00
N GLY A 343 12.30 18.09 15.38
CA GLY A 343 12.94 18.07 16.69
C GLY A 343 12.01 18.38 17.86
N ILE A 344 11.01 19.24 17.66
CA ILE A 344 10.01 19.60 18.67
C ILE A 344 8.95 18.49 18.79
N ARG A 345 8.52 17.92 17.65
CA ARG A 345 7.62 16.75 17.63
C ARG A 345 8.18 15.54 18.38
N ARG A 346 9.50 15.33 18.33
CA ARG A 346 10.17 14.26 19.07
C ARG A 346 10.13 14.50 20.59
N ARG A 347 10.54 15.70 21.04
CA ARG A 347 10.50 16.09 22.47
C ARG A 347 9.10 16.03 23.09
N LEU A 348 8.06 16.42 22.34
CA LEU A 348 6.67 16.32 22.82
C LEU A 348 6.19 14.86 22.93
N ARG A 349 6.71 13.96 22.10
CA ARG A 349 6.42 12.52 22.18
C ARG A 349 7.08 11.90 23.41
N ASP A 350 8.30 12.33 23.73
CA ASP A 350 9.06 11.87 24.90
C ASP A 350 8.47 12.37 26.23
N LEU A 351 7.74 13.50 26.22
CA LEU A 351 7.05 14.06 27.39
C LEU A 351 5.64 13.47 27.63
N ALA A 352 5.08 12.76 26.65
CA ALA A 352 3.74 12.20 26.67
C ALA A 352 3.73 10.65 26.82
N GLY A 353 4.90 10.05 26.99
CA GLY A 353 5.12 8.61 27.16
C GLY A 353 5.24 8.21 28.62
#